data_AF-A0A2E7HGJ0-F1
#
_entry.id   AF-A0A2E7HGJ0-F1
#
_cell.length_a   1.000
_cell.length_b   1.000
_cell.length_c   1.000
_cell.angle_alpha   90.00
_cell.angle_beta   90.00
_cell.angle_gamma   90.00
#
_symmetry.space_group_name_H-M   'P 1'
#
loop_
_entity.id
_entity.type
_entity.pdbx_description
1 polymer ?
#
loop_
_entity_poly.entity_id
_entity_poly.type
_entity_poly.pdbx_seq_one_letter_code
_entity_poly.pdbx_strand_id
1 'polypeptide(L)'
;MIGAANLMAGGHEIAHHGWLHGRLRDMIDDEEAEDIACGVEAIKSATGDNPSGFRAPSYTMSHRTMSLLQDHGIGYDASLFGDDIPYLIKNERATMVELPSHMALHDWT
;
A
#
# COMPACT_ATOMS: atom_id res chain seq x y z
N MET A 1 -18.12 -10.05 -13.11
CA MET A 1 -17.14 -9.16 -12.47
C MET A 1 -17.10 -9.48 -11.00
N ILE A 2 -15.94 -9.82 -10.45
CA ILE A 2 -15.76 -10.01 -9.00
C ILE A 2 -15.37 -8.63 -8.46
N GLY A 3 -16.29 -7.96 -7.77
CA GLY A 3 -16.03 -6.66 -7.13
C GLY A 3 -15.57 -6.82 -5.68
N ALA A 4 -15.21 -5.71 -5.02
CA ALA A 4 -14.80 -5.68 -3.61
C ALA A 4 -15.78 -6.43 -2.69
N ALA A 5 -17.10 -6.29 -2.91
CA ALA A 5 -18.12 -7.00 -2.16
C ALA A 5 -17.99 -8.54 -2.21
N ASN A 6 -17.64 -9.11 -3.36
CA ASN A 6 -17.45 -10.56 -3.49
C ASN A 6 -16.17 -11.02 -2.80
N LEU A 7 -15.10 -10.22 -2.86
CA LEU A 7 -13.84 -10.49 -2.16
C LEU A 7 -14.06 -10.50 -0.64
N MET A 8 -14.77 -9.49 -0.13
CA MET A 8 -15.12 -9.41 1.30
C MET A 8 -16.04 -10.55 1.74
N ALA A 9 -17.02 -10.93 0.92
CA ALA A 9 -17.87 -12.09 1.21
C ALA A 9 -17.08 -13.42 1.29
N GLY A 10 -15.94 -13.50 0.61
CA GLY A 10 -14.99 -14.62 0.70
C GLY A 10 -14.02 -14.54 1.90
N GLY A 11 -14.07 -13.47 2.69
CA GLY A 11 -13.16 -13.25 3.82
C GLY A 11 -11.77 -12.72 3.41
N HIS A 12 -11.65 -12.12 2.22
CA HIS A 12 -10.40 -11.53 1.75
C HIS A 12 -10.23 -10.08 2.23
N GLU A 13 -9.01 -9.72 2.63
CA GLU A 13 -8.61 -8.34 2.91
C GLU A 13 -8.49 -7.52 1.61
N ILE A 14 -8.86 -6.24 1.68
CA ILE A 14 -8.63 -5.25 0.62
C ILE A 14 -7.59 -4.24 1.10
N ALA A 15 -6.41 -4.28 0.50
CA ALA A 15 -5.28 -3.39 0.81
C ALA A 15 -5.12 -2.28 -0.25
N HIS A 16 -4.37 -1.23 0.10
CA HIS A 16 -4.09 -0.09 -0.78
C HIS A 16 -3.02 -0.41 -1.81
N HIS A 17 -3.26 -0.03 -3.08
CA HIS A 17 -2.32 -0.26 -4.18
C HIS A 17 -2.21 0.94 -5.12
N GLY A 18 -2.18 2.16 -4.55
CA GLY A 18 -2.24 3.41 -5.31
C GLY A 18 -3.66 3.72 -5.81
N TRP A 19 -3.87 4.94 -6.30
CA TRP A 19 -5.15 5.34 -6.87
C TRP A 19 -5.28 4.95 -8.35
N LEU A 20 -4.35 5.40 -9.18
CA LEU A 20 -4.31 5.09 -10.62
C LEU A 20 -3.07 4.29 -11.03
N HIS A 21 -2.52 3.52 -10.09
CA HIS A 21 -1.31 2.72 -10.28
C HIS A 21 -0.11 3.57 -10.76
N GLY A 22 0.03 4.77 -10.19
CA GLY A 22 1.13 5.69 -10.49
C GLY A 22 2.43 5.32 -9.77
N ARG A 23 3.58 5.68 -10.36
CA ARG A 23 4.89 5.40 -9.77
C ARG A 23 5.22 6.44 -8.71
N LEU A 24 5.01 6.14 -7.43
CA LEU A 24 5.06 7.12 -6.35
C LEU A 24 6.41 7.84 -6.24
N ARG A 25 7.51 7.14 -6.50
CA ARG A 25 8.86 7.72 -6.51
C ARG A 25 9.05 8.84 -7.55
N ASP A 26 8.25 8.84 -8.61
CA ASP A 26 8.34 9.80 -9.71
C ASP A 26 7.38 10.98 -9.53
N MET A 27 6.49 10.93 -8.54
CA MET A 27 5.51 11.97 -8.24
C MET A 27 6.13 13.12 -7.43
N ILE A 28 5.62 14.34 -7.66
CA ILE A 28 5.95 15.46 -6.78
C ILE A 28 5.18 15.38 -5.47
N ASP A 29 5.46 16.33 -4.58
CA ASP A 29 5.14 16.15 -3.18
C ASP A 29 3.66 16.01 -2.88
N ASP A 30 2.85 16.91 -3.43
CA ASP A 30 1.39 16.94 -3.25
C ASP A 30 0.70 15.81 -4.04
N GLU A 31 1.29 15.38 -5.17
CA GLU A 31 0.73 14.31 -6.01
C GLU A 31 0.73 12.96 -5.31
N GLU A 32 1.82 12.60 -4.62
CA GLU A 32 1.89 11.33 -3.87
C GLU A 32 0.88 11.28 -2.73
N ALA A 33 0.72 12.41 -2.01
CA ALA A 33 -0.25 12.53 -0.93
C ALA A 33 -1.70 12.40 -1.46
N GLU A 34 -1.99 13.04 -2.59
CA GLU A 34 -3.29 12.93 -3.25
C GLU A 34 -3.56 11.50 -3.77
N ASP A 35 -2.59 10.83 -4.40
CA ASP A 35 -2.74 9.44 -4.86
C ASP A 35 -3.07 8.50 -3.70
N ILE A 36 -2.34 8.62 -2.57
CA ILE A 36 -2.61 7.81 -1.38
C ILE A 36 -4.00 8.12 -0.82
N ALA A 37 -4.34 9.40 -0.62
CA ALA A 37 -5.63 9.80 -0.06
C ALA A 37 -6.82 9.36 -0.92
N CYS A 38 -6.73 9.51 -2.24
CA CYS A 38 -7.76 9.06 -3.18
C CYS A 38 -7.94 7.54 -3.14
N GLY A 39 -6.85 6.77 -3.10
CA GLY A 39 -6.94 5.32 -2.98
C GLY A 39 -7.57 4.87 -1.65
N VAL A 40 -7.24 5.55 -0.54
CA VAL A 40 -7.87 5.28 0.77
C VAL A 40 -9.37 5.54 0.71
N GLU A 41 -9.79 6.69 0.18
CA GLU A 41 -11.22 7.04 0.11
C GLU A 41 -12.00 6.12 -0.81
N ALA A 42 -11.39 5.67 -1.91
CA ALA A 42 -12.00 4.71 -2.82
C ALA A 42 -12.23 3.34 -2.15
N ILE A 43 -11.23 2.83 -1.42
CA ILE A 43 -11.35 1.58 -0.66
C ILE A 43 -12.42 1.72 0.41
N LYS A 44 -12.40 2.82 1.18
CA LYS A 44 -13.40 3.09 2.22
C LYS A 44 -14.82 3.18 1.64
N SER A 45 -14.98 3.83 0.51
CA SER A 45 -16.27 3.92 -0.19
C SER A 45 -16.77 2.54 -0.67
N ALA A 46 -15.86 1.65 -1.07
CA ALA A 46 -16.20 0.32 -1.57
C ALA A 46 -16.40 -0.74 -0.47
N THR A 47 -15.74 -0.57 0.68
CA THR A 47 -15.65 -1.60 1.74
C THR A 47 -16.30 -1.19 3.06
N GLY A 48 -16.43 0.12 3.32
CA GLY A 48 -16.83 0.68 4.61
C GLY A 48 -15.65 0.91 5.58
N ASP A 49 -14.48 0.35 5.31
CA ASP A 49 -13.32 0.36 6.21
C ASP A 49 -12.09 1.01 5.54
N ASN A 50 -11.17 1.52 6.36
CA ASN A 50 -9.87 1.98 5.87
C ASN A 50 -8.96 0.76 5.58
N PRO A 51 -8.10 0.83 4.55
CA PRO A 51 -7.11 -0.23 4.32
C PRO A 51 -6.12 -0.32 5.49
N SER A 52 -5.77 -1.55 5.88
CA SER A 52 -4.74 -1.80 6.90
C SER A 52 -3.34 -2.02 6.30
N GLY A 53 -3.30 -2.41 5.02
CA GLY A 53 -2.09 -2.70 4.27
C GLY A 53 -1.89 -1.82 3.05
N PHE A 54 -0.64 -1.79 2.59
CA PHE A 54 -0.26 -1.11 1.37
C PHE A 54 0.76 -1.92 0.56
N ARG A 55 0.69 -1.78 -0.76
CA ARG A 55 1.76 -2.15 -1.68
C ARG A 55 1.93 -1.03 -2.71
N ALA A 56 3.15 -0.58 -2.96
CA ALA A 56 3.44 0.44 -3.94
C ALA A 56 3.21 -0.11 -5.36
N PRO A 57 2.52 0.64 -6.23
CA PRO A 57 2.51 0.35 -7.66
C PRO A 57 3.93 0.22 -8.20
N SER A 58 4.19 -0.85 -8.95
CA SER A 58 5.51 -1.16 -9.51
C SER A 58 6.66 -1.16 -8.49
N TYR A 59 6.37 -1.39 -7.21
CA TYR A 59 7.36 -1.37 -6.11
C TYR A 59 8.09 -0.02 -5.93
N THR A 60 7.44 1.09 -6.27
CA THR A 60 8.08 2.41 -6.35
C THR A 60 7.84 3.30 -5.14
N MET A 61 8.06 2.82 -3.91
CA MET A 61 8.00 3.69 -2.73
C MET A 61 8.97 4.86 -2.83
N SER A 62 8.54 6.02 -2.35
CA SER A 62 9.36 7.21 -2.11
C SER A 62 9.86 7.23 -0.65
N HIS A 63 10.67 8.24 -0.30
CA HIS A 63 11.12 8.46 1.07
C HIS A 63 10.01 8.96 2.01
N ARG A 64 8.86 9.35 1.47
CA ARG A 64 7.73 9.96 2.20
C ARG A 64 6.55 9.01 2.34
N THR A 65 6.46 7.99 1.47
CA THR A 65 5.35 7.04 1.42
C THR A 65 5.02 6.50 2.82
N MET A 66 6.00 6.01 3.58
CA MET A 66 5.76 5.49 4.94
C MET A 66 5.07 6.51 5.85
N SER A 67 5.45 7.78 5.75
CA SER A 67 4.81 8.83 6.54
C SER A 67 3.36 9.08 6.10
N LEU A 68 3.12 9.17 4.78
CA LEU A 68 1.77 9.36 4.25
C LEU A 68 0.84 8.20 4.61
N LEU A 69 1.32 6.96 4.53
CA LEU A 69 0.57 5.76 4.94
C LEU A 69 0.17 5.80 6.43
N GLN A 70 1.09 6.23 7.30
CA GLN A 70 0.81 6.40 8.73
C GLN A 70 -0.27 7.46 9.01
N ASP A 71 -0.32 8.52 8.20
CA ASP A 71 -1.35 9.57 8.36
C ASP A 71 -2.77 9.03 8.09
N HIS A 72 -2.87 7.91 7.36
CA HIS A 72 -4.11 7.17 7.11
C HIS A 72 -4.28 5.93 8.01
N GLY A 73 -3.37 5.68 8.94
CA GLY A 73 -3.44 4.54 9.86
C GLY A 73 -3.08 3.18 9.24
N ILE A 74 -2.44 3.16 8.07
CA ILE A 74 -1.96 1.92 7.43
C ILE A 74 -0.79 1.36 8.22
N GLY A 75 -0.84 0.06 8.55
CA GLY A 75 0.05 -0.58 9.53
C GLY A 75 1.16 -1.44 8.94
N TYR A 76 1.05 -1.85 7.67
CA TYR A 76 2.09 -2.62 7.00
C TYR A 76 2.29 -2.21 5.53
N ASP A 77 3.53 -2.33 5.08
CA ASP A 77 3.92 -2.31 3.67
C ASP A 77 4.27 -3.72 3.19
N ALA A 78 4.13 -3.93 1.89
CA ALA A 78 4.51 -5.17 1.22
C ALA A 78 5.22 -4.88 -0.11
N SER A 79 6.09 -3.87 -0.14
CA SER A 79 6.70 -3.35 -1.36
C SER A 79 8.20 -3.56 -1.45
N LEU A 80 8.88 -3.77 -0.33
CA LEU A 80 10.34 -3.77 -0.26
C LEU A 80 10.90 -5.19 -0.37
N PHE A 81 12.18 -5.28 -0.73
CA PHE A 81 12.86 -6.53 -1.07
C PHE A 81 14.00 -6.82 -0.06
N GLY A 82 13.89 -6.25 1.15
CA GLY A 82 15.01 -6.15 2.08
C GLY A 82 15.40 -7.45 2.80
N ASP A 83 14.52 -8.44 2.83
CA ASP A 83 14.74 -9.73 3.52
C ASP A 83 13.77 -10.80 2.99
N ASP A 84 13.94 -12.05 3.40
CA ASP A 84 13.04 -13.18 3.12
C ASP A 84 11.97 -13.38 4.22
N ILE A 85 12.14 -12.74 5.37
CA ILE A 85 11.21 -12.78 6.50
C ILE A 85 10.68 -11.37 6.83
N PRO A 86 9.47 -11.23 7.42
CA PRO A 86 8.96 -9.93 7.84
C PRO A 86 9.90 -9.18 8.79
N TYR A 87 9.98 -7.86 8.63
CA TYR A 87 10.82 -6.99 9.45
C TYR A 87 10.15 -5.65 9.73
N LEU A 88 10.78 -4.79 10.53
CA LEU A 88 10.27 -3.46 10.85
C LEU A 88 11.06 -2.40 10.08
N ILE A 89 10.34 -1.55 9.34
CA ILE A 89 10.86 -0.28 8.83
C ILE A 89 10.51 0.83 9.82
N LYS A 90 11.32 1.89 9.86
CA LYS A 90 11.16 3.00 10.81
C LYS A 90 11.40 4.35 10.13
N ASN A 91 10.65 5.35 10.57
CA ASN A 91 10.96 6.76 10.37
C ASN A 91 11.02 7.45 11.75
N GLU A 92 11.14 8.78 11.77
CA GLU A 92 11.20 9.56 13.02
C GLU A 92 9.93 9.47 13.88
N ARG A 93 8.80 9.01 13.33
CA ARG A 93 7.48 9.03 14.00
C ARG A 93 7.09 7.66 14.57
N ALA A 94 7.32 6.59 13.81
CA ALA A 94 6.89 5.25 14.19
C ALA A 94 7.60 4.15 13.39
N THR A 95 7.31 2.91 13.77
CA THR A 95 7.66 1.70 13.04
C THR A 95 6.47 1.18 12.23
N MET A 96 6.73 0.51 11.13
CA MET A 96 5.74 -0.18 10.29
C MET A 96 6.27 -1.58 9.96
N VAL A 97 5.37 -2.56 9.89
CA VAL A 97 5.74 -3.92 9.47
C VAL A 97 5.95 -3.93 7.97
N GLU A 98 7.04 -4.53 7.53
CA GLU A 98 7.30 -4.83 6.12
C GLU A 98 7.13 -6.33 5.88
N LEU A 99 6.27 -6.67 4.91
CA LEU A 99 6.06 -8.02 4.40
C LEU A 99 6.75 -8.14 3.03
N PRO A 100 8.01 -8.61 3.00
CA PRO A 100 8.85 -8.42 1.83
C PRO A 100 8.31 -9.07 0.56
N SER A 101 8.51 -8.38 -0.55
CA SER A 101 8.24 -8.86 -1.91
C SER A 101 9.52 -9.33 -2.60
N HIS A 102 9.36 -10.10 -3.69
CA HIS A 102 10.49 -10.58 -4.49
C HIS A 102 10.13 -10.69 -5.97
N MET A 103 11.06 -10.38 -6.87
CA MET A 103 10.81 -10.36 -8.32
C MET A 103 10.50 -11.76 -8.86
N ALA A 104 11.15 -12.78 -8.30
CA ALA A 104 10.89 -14.17 -8.66
C ALA A 104 9.52 -14.70 -8.16
N LEU A 105 8.84 -13.98 -7.26
CA LEU A 105 7.59 -14.42 -6.62
C LEU A 105 6.38 -13.59 -7.08
N HIS A 106 6.45 -12.97 -8.26
CA HIS A 106 5.30 -12.43 -8.96
C HIS A 106 5.17 -13.07 -10.35
N ASP A 107 3.97 -13.03 -10.90
CA ASP A 107 3.60 -13.64 -12.17
C ASP A 107 3.78 -12.71 -13.39
N TRP A 108 3.94 -11.40 -13.16
CA TRP A 108 4.18 -10.45 -14.24
C TRP A 108 5.50 -10.75 -14.98
N THR A 109 5.42 -11.01 -16.29
CA THR A 109 6.54 -11.24 -17.21
C THR A 109 6.61 -10.20 -18.33
#